data_AF-A0A9W6J694-F1
#
_entry.id   AF-A0A9W6J694-F1
#
_cell.length_a   1.000
_cell.length_b   1.000
_cell.length_c   1.000
_cell.angle_alpha   90.00
_cell.angle_beta   90.00
_cell.angle_gamma   90.00
#
_symmetry.space_group_name_H-M   'P 1'
#
loop_
_entity.id
_entity.type
_entity.pdbx_description
1 polymer ?
#
loop_
_entity_poly.entity_id
_entity_poly.type
_entity_poly.pdbx_seq_one_letter_code
_entity_poly.pdbx_strand_id
1 'polypeptide(L)'
;MPGQHRKCRRIEDVQRQLHRRAEAELARLERALEAAAVERRDIFAVMNNETFAPVVVAAAARRLRVIDEAMARLRREADAQRARTLEAAMRLKHAERLTESADRQARAQSERSALDEALEAAIARGCASFPPA
;
A
#
# COMPACT_ATOMS: atom_id res chain seq x y z
N MET A 1 -6.64 26.96 8.77
CA MET A 1 -6.70 26.84 7.29
C MET A 1 -7.35 25.51 6.87
N PRO A 2 -8.67 25.47 6.61
CA PRO A 2 -9.42 24.23 6.31
C PRO A 2 -8.97 23.47 5.04
N GLY A 3 -8.21 24.10 4.15
CA GLY A 3 -7.68 23.47 2.93
C GLY A 3 -6.51 22.50 3.13
N GLN A 4 -5.74 22.61 4.21
CA GLN A 4 -4.58 21.74 4.44
C GLN A 4 -5.00 20.31 4.84
N HIS A 5 -6.02 20.22 5.70
CA HIS A 5 -6.64 18.94 6.11
C HIS A 5 -7.10 18.08 4.94
N ARG A 6 -7.85 18.68 4.00
CA ARG A 6 -8.32 17.97 2.80
C ARG A 6 -7.18 17.48 1.90
N LYS A 7 -6.09 18.25 1.83
CA LYS A 7 -4.89 17.86 1.07
C LYS A 7 -4.20 16.65 1.71
N CYS A 8 -4.04 16.63 3.04
CA CYS A 8 -3.45 15.50 3.76
C CYS A 8 -4.24 14.20 3.54
N ARG A 9 -5.58 14.25 3.69
CA ARG A 9 -6.45 13.08 3.40
C ARG A 9 -6.30 12.55 1.99
N ARG A 10 -6.27 13.45 0.99
CA ARG A 10 -6.07 13.06 -0.41
C ARG A 10 -4.71 12.39 -0.63
N ILE A 11 -3.64 12.89 0.01
CA ILE A 11 -2.32 12.28 -0.05
C ILE A 11 -2.36 10.88 0.56
N GLU A 12 -2.95 10.72 1.73
CA GLU A 12 -3.11 9.41 2.39
C GLU A 12 -3.87 8.42 1.52
N ASP A 13 -4.98 8.84 0.90
CA ASP A 13 -5.75 7.98 0.00
C ASP A 13 -4.93 7.53 -1.21
N VAL A 14 -4.13 8.43 -1.80
CA VAL A 14 -3.20 8.08 -2.89
C VAL A 14 -2.14 7.10 -2.39
N GLN A 15 -1.52 7.32 -1.23
CA GLN A 15 -0.53 6.39 -0.68
C GLN A 15 -1.16 5.02 -0.39
N ARG A 16 -2.39 4.97 0.08
CA ARG A 16 -3.13 3.72 0.32
C ARG A 16 -3.41 2.97 -0.97
N GLN A 17 -3.71 3.67 -2.06
CA GLN A 17 -3.87 3.05 -3.39
C GLN A 17 -2.53 2.53 -3.93
N LEU A 18 -1.44 3.29 -3.79
CA LEU A 18 -0.10 2.88 -4.23
C LEU A 18 0.39 1.66 -3.45
N HIS A 19 0.20 1.62 -2.14
CA HIS A 19 0.56 0.47 -1.32
C HIS A 19 -0.21 -0.79 -1.73
N ARG A 20 -1.55 -0.70 -1.85
CA ARG A 20 -2.39 -1.83 -2.32
C ARG A 20 -1.96 -2.35 -3.70
N ARG A 21 -1.61 -1.45 -4.62
CA ARG A 21 -1.10 -1.84 -5.94
C ARG A 21 0.25 -2.56 -5.84
N ALA A 22 1.14 -2.09 -4.96
CA ALA A 22 2.43 -2.73 -4.75
C ALA A 22 2.30 -4.12 -4.13
N GLU A 23 1.38 -4.31 -3.18
CA GLU A 23 1.04 -5.62 -2.60
C GLU A 23 0.45 -6.57 -3.65
N ALA A 24 -0.51 -6.10 -4.46
CA ALA A 24 -1.13 -6.91 -5.50
C ALA A 24 -0.10 -7.40 -6.53
N GLU A 25 0.85 -6.53 -6.90
CA GLU A 25 1.93 -6.88 -7.82
C GLU A 25 2.91 -7.88 -7.21
N LEU A 26 3.26 -7.72 -5.93
CA LEU A 26 4.08 -8.70 -5.22
C LEU A 26 3.41 -10.08 -5.19
N ALA A 27 2.13 -10.12 -4.81
CA ALA A 27 1.36 -11.36 -4.77
C ALA A 27 1.25 -12.01 -6.16
N ARG A 28 1.18 -11.21 -7.23
CA ARG A 28 1.21 -11.71 -8.62
C ARG A 28 2.53 -12.40 -8.94
N LEU A 29 3.66 -11.79 -8.58
CA LEU A 29 5.00 -12.36 -8.80
C LEU A 29 5.21 -13.64 -7.99
N GLU A 30 4.75 -13.66 -6.74
CA GLU A 30 4.85 -14.85 -5.87
C GLU A 30 4.00 -16.01 -6.38
N ARG A 31 2.77 -15.75 -6.87
CA ARG A 31 1.97 -16.78 -7.55
C ARG A 31 2.63 -17.31 -8.81
N ALA A 32 3.26 -16.45 -9.61
CA ALA A 32 3.99 -16.87 -10.81
C ALA A 32 5.20 -17.75 -10.45
N LEU A 33 5.91 -17.44 -9.36
CA LEU A 33 7.00 -18.28 -8.85
C LEU A 33 6.51 -19.66 -8.41
N GLU A 34 5.40 -19.73 -7.67
CA GLU A 34 4.83 -21.01 -7.23
C GLU A 34 4.38 -21.84 -8.44
N ALA A 35 3.71 -21.23 -9.42
CA ALA A 35 3.31 -21.92 -10.64
C ALA A 35 4.51 -22.52 -11.40
N ALA A 36 5.60 -21.75 -11.55
CA ALA A 36 6.82 -22.25 -12.18
C ALA A 36 7.50 -23.36 -11.35
N ALA A 37 7.44 -23.27 -10.02
CA ALA A 37 7.96 -24.31 -9.13
C ALA A 37 7.14 -25.61 -9.19
N VAL A 38 5.81 -25.51 -9.32
CA VAL A 38 4.92 -26.65 -9.58
C VAL A 38 5.28 -27.29 -10.91
N GLU A 39 5.34 -26.54 -12.01
CA GLU A 39 5.68 -27.08 -13.34
C GLU A 39 7.03 -27.81 -13.33
N ARG A 40 8.03 -27.21 -12.67
CA ARG A 40 9.35 -27.83 -12.49
C ARG A 40 9.25 -29.16 -11.74
N ARG A 41 8.51 -29.21 -10.62
CA ARG A 41 8.30 -30.43 -9.82
C ARG A 41 7.59 -31.52 -10.64
N ASP A 42 6.59 -31.15 -11.43
CA ASP A 42 5.82 -32.09 -12.24
C ASP A 42 6.71 -32.74 -13.31
N ILE A 43 7.57 -31.96 -13.98
CA ILE A 43 8.54 -32.50 -14.94
C ILE A 43 9.49 -33.48 -14.25
N PHE A 44 10.03 -33.15 -13.07
CA PHE A 44 10.89 -34.08 -12.33
C PHE A 44 10.14 -35.34 -11.88
N ALA A 45 8.89 -35.22 -11.45
CA ALA A 45 8.07 -36.35 -11.03
C ALA A 45 7.84 -37.33 -12.18
N VAL A 46 7.51 -36.82 -13.37
CA VAL A 46 7.37 -37.63 -14.59
C VAL A 46 8.71 -38.30 -14.93
N MET A 47 9.80 -37.53 -14.99
CA MET A 47 11.14 -38.01 -15.33
C MET A 47 11.69 -39.10 -14.40
N ASN A 48 11.31 -39.10 -13.12
CA ASN A 48 11.80 -40.07 -12.13
C ASN A 48 11.06 -41.40 -12.15
N ASN A 49 9.84 -41.45 -12.70
CA ASN A 49 8.97 -42.62 -12.61
C ASN A 49 8.94 -43.48 -13.88
N GLU A 50 9.58 -43.03 -14.96
CA GLU A 50 9.48 -43.65 -16.28
C GLU A 50 10.85 -43.72 -16.98
N THR A 51 11.05 -44.78 -17.77
CA THR A 51 12.23 -44.89 -18.64
C THR A 51 11.92 -44.21 -19.97
N PHE A 52 12.55 -43.08 -20.22
CA PHE A 52 12.33 -42.30 -21.45
C PHE A 52 13.45 -42.49 -22.47
N ALA A 53 13.08 -42.36 -23.75
CA ALA A 53 14.06 -42.26 -24.82
C ALA A 53 14.96 -41.01 -24.63
N PRO A 54 16.25 -41.05 -25.01
CA PRO A 54 17.19 -39.94 -24.81
C PRO A 54 16.72 -38.59 -25.39
N VAL A 55 15.95 -38.60 -26.48
CA VAL A 55 15.39 -37.39 -27.09
C VAL A 55 14.37 -36.68 -26.19
N VAL A 56 13.56 -37.45 -25.44
CA VAL A 56 12.57 -36.93 -24.49
C VAL A 56 13.28 -36.35 -23.28
N VAL A 57 14.32 -37.03 -22.78
CA VAL A 57 15.18 -36.53 -21.71
C VAL A 57 15.81 -35.19 -22.09
N ALA A 58 16.35 -35.09 -23.31
CA ALA A 58 16.95 -33.85 -23.80
C ALA A 58 15.93 -32.70 -23.93
N ALA A 59 14.68 -33.01 -24.33
CA ALA A 59 13.60 -32.04 -24.38
C ALA A 59 13.19 -31.55 -22.98
N ALA A 60 13.03 -32.46 -22.02
CA ALA A 60 12.73 -32.14 -20.63
C ALA A 60 13.83 -31.28 -19.99
N ALA A 61 15.11 -31.64 -20.21
CA ALA A 61 16.25 -30.86 -19.72
C ALA A 61 16.26 -29.42 -20.26
N ARG A 62 15.96 -29.23 -21.55
CA ARG A 62 15.81 -27.88 -22.13
C ARG A 62 14.66 -27.11 -21.49
N ARG A 63 13.51 -27.75 -21.29
CA ARG A 63 12.34 -27.11 -20.63
C ARG A 63 12.66 -26.69 -19.20
N LEU A 64 13.29 -27.57 -18.42
CA LEU A 64 13.71 -27.29 -17.04
C LEU A 64 14.66 -26.09 -16.98
N ARG A 65 15.61 -25.99 -17.92
CA ARG A 65 16.53 -24.84 -17.99
C ARG A 65 15.78 -23.52 -18.21
N VAL A 66 14.81 -23.52 -19.13
CA VAL A 66 13.95 -22.34 -19.40
C VAL A 66 13.14 -21.96 -18.16
N ILE A 67 12.59 -22.95 -17.43
CA ILE A 67 11.85 -22.72 -16.20
C ILE A 67 12.77 -22.14 -15.11
N ASP A 68 13.96 -22.72 -14.91
CA ASP A 68 14.92 -22.24 -13.91
C ASP A 68 15.36 -20.80 -14.20
N GLU A 69 15.60 -20.45 -15.46
CA GLU A 69 15.90 -19.07 -15.89
C GLU A 69 14.73 -18.12 -15.62
N ALA A 70 13.50 -18.54 -15.92
CA ALA A 70 12.29 -17.77 -15.62
C ALA A 70 12.08 -17.56 -14.12
N MET A 71 12.28 -18.61 -13.31
CA MET A 71 12.23 -18.55 -11.85
C MET A 71 13.29 -17.59 -11.29
N ALA A 72 14.53 -17.65 -11.80
CA ALA A 72 15.58 -16.73 -11.37
C ALA A 72 15.24 -15.26 -11.68
N ARG A 73 14.64 -14.99 -12.85
CA ARG A 73 14.15 -13.65 -13.19
C ARG A 73 13.01 -13.22 -12.27
N LEU A 74 11.99 -14.06 -12.10
CA LEU A 74 10.84 -13.77 -11.23
C LEU A 74 11.24 -13.55 -9.77
N ARG A 75 12.24 -14.28 -9.25
CA ARG A 75 12.78 -14.07 -7.90
C ARG A 75 13.38 -12.69 -7.74
N ARG A 76 14.24 -12.27 -8.68
CA ARG A 76 14.82 -10.91 -8.68
C ARG A 76 13.74 -9.83 -8.75
N GLU A 77 12.73 -10.02 -9.59
CA GLU A 77 11.60 -9.10 -9.69
C GLU A 77 10.79 -9.03 -8.40
N ALA A 78 10.51 -10.18 -7.78
CA ALA A 78 9.80 -10.27 -6.50
C ALA A 78 10.58 -9.59 -5.36
N ASP A 79 11.90 -9.81 -5.27
CA ASP A 79 12.74 -9.17 -4.26
C ASP A 79 12.78 -7.65 -4.42
N ALA A 80 12.91 -7.16 -5.66
CA ALA A 80 12.80 -5.73 -5.96
C ALA A 80 11.41 -5.19 -5.62
N GLN A 81 10.35 -5.96 -5.88
CA GLN A 81 8.99 -5.57 -5.56
C GLN A 81 8.73 -5.55 -4.05
N ARG A 82 9.30 -6.48 -3.26
CA ARG A 82 9.23 -6.46 -1.79
C ARG A 82 9.79 -5.16 -1.22
N ALA A 83 10.94 -4.72 -1.71
CA ALA A 83 11.54 -3.45 -1.31
C ALA A 83 10.60 -2.27 -1.64
N ARG A 84 10.00 -2.24 -2.84
CA ARG A 84 9.03 -1.20 -3.24
C ARG A 84 7.75 -1.23 -2.38
N THR A 85 7.25 -2.42 -2.05
CA THR A 85 6.08 -2.58 -1.18
C THR A 85 6.35 -2.07 0.23
N LEU A 86 7.54 -2.36 0.78
CA LEU A 86 7.98 -1.83 2.08
C LEU A 86 8.09 -0.30 2.05
N GLU A 87 8.69 0.26 1.01
CA GLU A 87 8.78 1.72 0.84
C GLU A 87 7.40 2.37 0.73
N ALA A 88 6.47 1.77 -0.01
CA ALA A 88 5.09 2.23 -0.10
C ALA A 88 4.38 2.16 1.26
N ALA A 89 4.61 1.10 2.05
CA ALA A 89 4.06 0.96 3.40
C ALA A 89 4.58 2.06 4.34
N MET A 90 5.88 2.37 4.29
CA MET A 90 6.48 3.45 5.08
C MET A 90 5.90 4.82 4.70
N ARG A 91 5.76 5.09 3.40
CA ARG A 91 5.14 6.34 2.90
C ARG A 91 3.68 6.47 3.32
N LEU A 92 2.92 5.39 3.25
CA LEU A 92 1.55 5.35 3.78
C LEU A 92 1.54 5.67 5.28
N LYS A 93 2.42 5.03 6.06
CA LYS A 93 2.46 5.27 7.51
C LYS A 93 2.80 6.73 7.85
N HIS A 94 3.68 7.34 7.07
CA HIS A 94 3.98 8.76 7.23
C HIS A 94 2.78 9.64 6.88
N ALA A 95 2.08 9.35 5.78
CA ALA A 95 0.88 10.09 5.39
C ALA A 95 -0.24 10.00 6.44
N GLU A 96 -0.48 8.82 7.02
CA GLU A 96 -1.43 8.63 8.13
C GLU A 96 -1.11 9.55 9.31
N ARG A 97 0.16 9.59 9.74
CA ARG A 97 0.59 10.47 10.85
C ARG A 97 0.40 11.95 10.54
N LEU A 98 0.65 12.35 9.30
CA LEU A 98 0.43 13.74 8.85
C LEU A 98 -1.06 14.08 8.87
N THR A 99 -1.92 13.20 8.36
CA THR A 99 -3.38 13.38 8.43
C THR A 99 -3.84 13.47 9.88
N GLU A 100 -3.47 12.54 10.75
CA GLU A 100 -3.83 12.59 12.18
C GLU A 100 -3.43 13.91 12.85
N SER A 101 -2.24 14.41 12.54
CA SER A 101 -1.78 15.71 13.05
C SER A 101 -2.64 16.87 12.52
N ALA A 102 -2.93 16.87 11.21
CA ALA A 102 -3.78 17.88 10.59
C ALA A 102 -5.23 17.83 11.13
N ASP A 103 -5.79 16.65 11.38
CA ASP A 103 -7.11 16.46 11.99
C ASP A 103 -7.13 17.07 13.40
N ARG A 104 -6.10 16.81 14.23
CA ARG A 104 -5.99 17.39 15.58
C ARG A 104 -5.94 18.92 15.53
N GLN A 105 -5.12 19.48 14.65
CA GLN A 105 -5.02 20.93 14.48
C GLN A 105 -6.32 21.56 13.99
N ALA A 106 -7.00 20.92 13.04
CA ALA A 106 -8.28 21.38 12.53
C ALA A 106 -9.37 21.39 13.62
N ARG A 107 -9.42 20.34 14.46
CA ARG A 107 -10.34 20.27 15.61
C ARG A 107 -10.05 21.36 16.63
N ALA A 108 -8.81 21.49 17.07
CA ALA A 108 -8.42 22.52 18.04
C ALA A 108 -8.73 23.94 17.53
N GLN A 109 -8.53 24.21 16.24
CA GLN A 109 -8.90 25.49 15.65
C GLN A 109 -10.42 25.68 15.63
N SER A 110 -11.19 24.65 15.29
CA SER A 110 -12.65 24.70 15.28
C SER A 110 -13.22 24.95 16.68
N GLU A 111 -12.65 24.30 17.70
CA GLU A 111 -13.03 24.47 19.10
C GLU A 111 -12.74 25.90 19.58
N ARG A 112 -11.57 26.45 19.25
CA ARG A 112 -11.22 27.85 19.57
C ARG A 112 -12.17 28.83 18.89
N SER A 113 -12.41 28.68 17.59
CA SER A 113 -13.32 29.56 16.86
C SER A 113 -14.75 29.49 17.40
N ALA A 114 -15.24 28.30 17.77
CA ALA A 114 -16.56 28.15 18.40
C ALA A 114 -16.63 28.81 19.79
N LEU A 115 -15.55 28.76 20.57
CA LEU A 115 -15.47 29.45 21.86
C LEU A 115 -15.49 30.97 21.68
N ASP A 116 -14.69 31.49 20.75
CA ASP A 116 -14.64 32.92 20.44
C ASP A 116 -16.02 33.45 20.00
N GLU A 117 -16.71 32.73 19.11
CA GLU A 117 -18.08 33.05 18.68
C GLU A 117 -19.08 33.03 19.85
N ALA A 118 -18.97 32.05 20.76
CA ALA A 118 -19.84 31.95 21.92
C ALA A 118 -19.63 33.10 22.91
N LEU A 119 -18.37 33.51 23.12
CA LEU A 119 -18.01 34.66 23.96
C LEU A 119 -18.51 35.97 23.36
N GLU A 120 -18.31 36.19 22.06
CA GLU A 120 -18.85 37.35 21.35
C GLU A 120 -20.39 37.43 21.47
N ALA A 121 -21.09 36.30 21.28
CA ALA A 121 -22.53 36.24 21.43
C ALA A 121 -22.99 36.46 22.89
N ALA A 122 -22.19 36.08 23.88
CA ALA A 122 -22.48 36.34 25.29
C ALA A 122 -22.29 37.82 25.64
N ILE A 123 -21.20 38.45 25.18
CA ILE A 123 -20.93 39.88 25.35
C ILE A 123 -22.02 40.72 24.69
N ALA A 124 -22.40 40.40 23.44
CA ALA A 124 -23.46 41.11 22.72
C ALA A 124 -24.82 41.05 23.46
N ARG A 125 -25.14 39.91 24.09
CA ARG A 125 -26.35 39.75 24.90
C ARG A 125 -26.27 40.48 26.25
N GLY A 126 -25.10 40.51 26.90
CA GLY A 126 -24.88 41.24 28.14
C GLY A 126 -24.89 42.78 27.97
N CYS A 127 -24.49 43.28 26.80
CA CYS A 127 -24.62 44.70 26.45
C CYS A 127 -26.06 45.10 26.10
N ALA A 128 -26.93 44.15 25.73
CA ALA A 128 -28.33 44.42 25.43
C ALA A 128 -29.22 44.59 26.69
N SER A 129 -28.72 44.26 27.89
CA SER A 129 -29.48 44.33 29.14
C SER A 129 -29.24 45.58 30.00
N PHE A 130 -28.51 46.59 29.51
CA PHE A 130 -28.41 47.88 30.20
C PHE A 130 -29.39 48.90 29.58
N PRO A 131 -30.44 49.33 30.29
CA PRO A 131 -31.29 50.42 29.82
C PRO A 131 -30.51 51.75 29.87
N PRO A 132 -30.69 52.65 28.89
CA PRO A 132 -30.17 54.02 28.99
C PRO A 132 -30.84 54.72 30.18
N ALA A 133 -30.01 55.38 31.00
CA ALA A 133 -30.40 56.19 32.14
C ALA A 133 -31.24 57.41 31.72
#